data_AF-A0A1A8E6M4-F1
#
_entry.id   AF-A0A1A8E6M4-F1
#
_cell.length_a   1.000
_cell.length_b   1.000
_cell.length_c   1.000
_cell.angle_alpha   90.00
_cell.angle_beta   90.00
_cell.angle_gamma   90.00
#
_symmetry.space_group_name_H-M   'P 1'
#
loop_
_entity.id
_entity.type
_entity.pdbx_description
1 polymer ?
#
loop_
_entity_poly.entity_id
_entity_poly.type
_entity_poly.pdbx_seq_one_letter_code
_entity_poly.pdbx_strand_id
1 'polypeptide(L)'
;KIGAGGLDGYIIEYCKEGDTEWVAANKDLCEKQGFVVRGLPVGEKINFRVVAVNIAGRSLPAILSQPVTIREIVEHPKIRLPR
;
A
#
# COMPACT_ATOMS: atom_id res chain seq x y z
N LYS A 1 -6.03 -22.49 -18.64
CA LYS A 1 -4.96 -21.79 -19.38
C LYS A 1 -5.00 -20.33 -18.91
N ILE A 2 -4.09 -19.94 -18.02
CA ILE A 2 -3.96 -18.54 -17.56
C ILE A 2 -3.62 -17.74 -18.83
N GLY A 3 -4.41 -16.72 -19.15
CA GLY A 3 -4.21 -15.89 -20.35
C GLY A 3 -2.83 -15.26 -20.34
N ALA A 4 -2.28 -14.94 -21.52
CA ALA A 4 -0.90 -14.50 -21.75
C ALA A 4 -0.57 -13.09 -21.20
N GLY A 5 -0.90 -12.83 -19.92
CA GLY A 5 -0.75 -11.56 -19.23
C GLY A 5 -1.19 -11.70 -17.77
N GLY A 6 -0.69 -12.73 -17.08
CA GLY A 6 -0.90 -12.89 -15.64
C GLY A 6 -0.36 -11.67 -14.89
N LEU A 7 -1.00 -11.31 -13.79
CA LEU A 7 -0.48 -10.28 -12.89
C LEU A 7 0.77 -10.83 -12.20
N ASP A 8 1.92 -10.19 -12.41
CA ASP A 8 3.17 -10.54 -11.74
C ASP A 8 3.22 -9.99 -10.31
N GLY A 9 2.52 -8.89 -10.04
CA GLY A 9 2.26 -8.39 -8.70
C GLY A 9 2.00 -6.89 -8.66
N TYR A 10 2.21 -6.30 -7.49
CA TYR A 10 1.95 -4.89 -7.22
C TYR A 10 3.19 -4.17 -6.68
N ILE A 11 3.37 -2.93 -7.10
CA ILE A 11 4.25 -1.95 -6.48
C ILE A 11 3.37 -1.04 -5.61
N ILE A 12 3.74 -0.90 -4.35
CA ILE A 12 3.08 -0.01 -3.40
C ILE A 12 4.03 1.17 -3.18
N GLU A 13 3.52 2.37 -3.37
CA GLU A 13 4.29 3.60 -3.15
C GLU A 13 3.54 4.53 -2.22
N TYR A 14 4.30 5.40 -1.56
CA TYR A 14 3.78 6.42 -0.68
C TYR A 14 4.47 7.76 -0.90
N CYS A 15 3.75 8.84 -0.63
CA CYS A 15 4.24 10.22 -0.78
C CYS A 15 3.67 11.06 0.35
N LYS A 16 4.51 11.87 1.00
CA LYS A 16 4.04 12.82 2.01
C LYS A 16 3.12 13.85 1.38
N GLU A 17 2.07 14.24 2.08
CA GLU A 17 1.13 15.26 1.61
C GLU A 17 1.87 16.59 1.38
N GLY A 18 1.79 17.11 0.15
CA GLY A 18 2.51 18.31 -0.28
C GLY A 18 3.80 18.04 -1.06
N ASP A 19 4.34 16.82 -0.98
CA ASP A 19 5.50 16.41 -1.77
C ASP A 19 5.07 15.86 -3.15
N THR A 20 6.04 15.76 -4.05
CA THR A 20 5.85 15.22 -5.41
C THR A 20 6.57 13.90 -5.64
N GLU A 21 7.47 13.52 -4.74
CA GLU A 21 8.29 12.33 -4.83
C GLU A 21 7.58 11.12 -4.21
N TRP A 22 7.46 10.05 -4.99
CA TRP A 22 6.87 8.78 -4.56
C TRP A 22 7.96 7.79 -4.19
N VAL A 23 7.85 7.21 -3.00
CA VAL A 23 8.80 6.24 -2.46
C VAL A 23 8.18 4.85 -2.48
N ALA A 24 8.92 3.85 -2.97
CA ALA A 24 8.48 2.46 -2.96
C ALA A 24 8.48 1.90 -1.53
N ALA A 25 7.35 1.35 -1.12
CA ALA A 25 7.17 0.69 0.17
C ALA A 25 7.65 -0.76 0.17
N ASN A 26 7.69 -1.41 -0.99
CA ASN A 26 8.12 -2.78 -1.18
C ASN A 26 9.38 -2.84 -2.07
N LYS A 27 10.31 -3.75 -1.72
CA LYS A 27 11.51 -4.03 -2.53
C LYS A 27 11.20 -4.96 -3.70
N ASP A 28 10.43 -6.01 -3.43
CA ASP A 28 9.99 -7.02 -4.40
C ASP A 28 8.48 -6.88 -4.62
N LEU A 29 7.99 -7.31 -5.79
CA LEU A 29 6.56 -7.23 -6.12
C LEU A 29 5.70 -7.95 -5.08
N CYS A 30 4.61 -7.29 -4.67
CA CYS A 30 3.62 -7.91 -3.80
C CYS A 30 2.66 -8.74 -4.66
N GLU A 31 2.71 -10.07 -4.55
CA GLU A 31 1.77 -10.97 -5.25
C GLU A 31 0.40 -11.03 -4.56
N LYS A 32 0.33 -10.62 -3.29
CA LYS A 32 -0.89 -10.67 -2.46
C LYS A 32 -1.68 -9.37 -2.56
N GLN A 33 -2.98 -9.45 -2.30
CA GLN A 33 -3.88 -8.29 -2.18
C GLN A 33 -3.77 -7.56 -0.83
N GLY A 34 -2.66 -7.71 -0.12
CA GLY A 34 -2.43 -7.08 1.17
C GLY A 34 -0.94 -6.90 1.43
N PHE A 35 -0.55 -5.69 1.84
CA PHE A 35 0.82 -5.32 2.14
C PHE A 35 0.87 -4.42 3.38
N VAL A 36 1.85 -4.64 4.26
CA VAL A 36 2.06 -3.84 5.47
C VAL A 36 3.27 -2.95 5.26
N VAL A 37 3.04 -1.66 5.09
CA VAL A 37 4.11 -0.65 5.02
C VAL A 37 4.61 -0.35 6.44
N ARG A 38 5.93 -0.38 6.64
CA ARG A 38 6.59 -0.12 7.93
C ARG A 38 7.52 1.08 7.81
N GLY A 39 7.87 1.68 8.96
CA GLY A 39 8.84 2.78 9.02
C GLY A 39 8.31 4.11 8.48
N LEU A 40 6.99 4.31 8.47
CA LEU A 40 6.39 5.57 8.06
C LEU A 40 6.56 6.64 9.15
N PRO A 41 6.81 7.90 8.78
CA PRO A 41 6.97 8.98 9.75
C PRO A 41 5.66 9.27 10.49
N VAL A 42 5.70 9.16 11.81
CA VAL A 42 4.53 9.38 12.69
C VAL A 42 4.15 10.86 12.70
N GLY A 43 2.84 11.14 12.68
CA GLY A 43 2.28 12.49 12.66
C GLY A 43 2.10 13.06 11.25
N GLU A 44 2.68 12.43 10.23
CA GLU A 44 2.60 12.90 8.85
C GLU A 44 1.35 12.40 8.13
N LYS A 45 0.86 13.20 7.19
CA LYS A 45 -0.17 12.78 6.24
C LYS A 45 0.50 12.24 4.98
N ILE A 46 0.07 11.05 4.55
CA ILE A 46 0.71 10.33 3.45
C ILE A 46 -0.35 9.86 2.47
N ASN A 47 -0.10 10.09 1.19
CA ASN A 47 -0.84 9.50 0.08
C ASN A 47 -0.22 8.16 -0.26
N PHE A 48 -1.05 7.16 -0.57
CA PHE A 48 -0.59 5.89 -1.10
C PHE A 48 -1.10 5.70 -2.52
N ARG A 49 -0.30 5.00 -3.32
CA ARG A 49 -0.73 4.49 -4.61
C ARG A 49 -0.26 3.06 -4.83
N VAL A 50 -1.01 2.33 -5.66
CA VAL A 50 -0.71 0.96 -6.04
C VAL A 50 -0.61 0.89 -7.57
N VAL A 51 0.43 0.22 -8.06
CA VAL A 51 0.67 0.00 -9.48
C VAL A 51 0.72 -1.50 -9.73
N ALA A 52 -0.12 -2.01 -10.64
CA ALA A 52 -0.08 -3.39 -11.07
C ALA A 52 1.04 -3.60 -12.09
N VAL A 53 1.72 -4.75 -12.02
CA VAL A 53 2.81 -5.12 -12.92
C VAL A 53 2.52 -6.47 -13.55
N ASN A 54 2.75 -6.57 -14.85
CA ASN A 54 2.75 -7.82 -15.61
C ASN A 54 3.84 -7.79 -16.68
N ILE A 55 3.88 -8.84 -17.51
CA ILE A 55 4.85 -8.96 -18.61
C ILE A 55 4.80 -7.80 -19.61
N ALA A 56 3.67 -7.10 -19.73
CA ALA A 56 3.50 -5.97 -20.63
C ALA A 56 3.97 -4.65 -19.99
N GLY A 57 4.20 -4.63 -18.68
CA GLY A 57 4.72 -3.49 -17.95
C GLY A 57 3.84 -3.08 -16.77
N ARG A 58 3.83 -1.77 -16.49
CA ARG A 58 3.16 -1.19 -15.33
C ARG A 58 1.82 -0.58 -15.73
N SER A 59 0.80 -0.75 -14.89
CA SER A 59 -0.49 -0.08 -15.03
C SER A 59 -0.39 1.41 -14.68
N LEU A 60 -1.50 2.13 -14.88
CA LEU A 60 -1.70 3.41 -14.21
C LEU A 60 -1.76 3.22 -12.70
N PRO A 61 -1.25 4.18 -11.90
CA PRO A 61 -1.33 4.13 -10.46
C PRO A 61 -2.77 4.36 -9.98
N ALA A 62 -3.23 3.52 -9.06
CA ALA A 62 -4.45 3.74 -8.29
C ALA A 62 -4.09 4.46 -6.98
N ILE A 63 -4.52 5.71 -6.84
CA ILE A 63 -4.23 6.55 -5.67
C ILE A 63 -5.39 6.45 -4.67
N LEU A 64 -5.10 6.38 -3.37
CA LEU A 64 -6.12 6.50 -2.34
C LEU A 64 -6.82 7.85 -2.43
N SER A 65 -8.15 7.86 -2.28
CA SER A 65 -8.95 9.09 -2.41
C SER A 65 -8.66 10.13 -1.33
N GLN A 66 -8.14 9.70 -0.17
CA GLN A 66 -7.79 10.58 0.94
C GLN A 66 -6.43 10.20 1.51
N PRO A 67 -5.60 11.18 1.90
CA PRO A 67 -4.35 10.93 2.60
C PRO A 67 -4.61 10.32 3.98
N VAL A 68 -3.70 9.46 4.42
CA VAL A 68 -3.76 8.79 5.72
C VAL A 68 -2.80 9.50 6.67
N THR A 69 -3.29 9.92 7.84
CA THR A 69 -2.44 10.41 8.93
C THR A 69 -1.83 9.23 9.67
N ILE A 70 -0.50 9.15 9.68
CA ILE A 70 0.23 8.09 10.36
C ILE A 70 0.19 8.36 11.85
N ARG A 71 -0.51 7.50 12.58
CA ARG A 71 -0.61 7.55 14.03
C ARG A 71 -0.45 6.14 14.59
N GLU A 72 0.05 6.06 15.81
CA GLU A 72 0.00 4.80 16.54
C GLU A 72 -1.46 4.39 16.73
N ILE A 73 -1.80 3.20 16.26
CA ILE A 73 -3.13 2.63 16.49
C ILE A 73 -3.09 1.97 17.87
N VAL A 74 -3.53 2.71 18.89
CA VAL A 74 -3.76 2.15 20.23
C VAL A 74 -5.12 1.43 20.21
N GLU A 75 -5.21 0.26 19.58
CA GLU A 75 -6.38 -0.59 19.74
C GLU A 75 -6.34 -1.27 21.11
N HIS A 76 -7.33 -0.96 21.95
CA HIS A 76 -7.52 -1.65 23.21
C HIS A 76 -7.96 -3.10 22.93
N PRO A 77 -7.44 -4.11 23.66
CA PRO A 77 -7.80 -5.49 23.42
C PRO A 77 -9.30 -5.69 23.59
N LYS A 78 -9.97 -6.19 22.53
CA LYS A 78 -11.38 -6.56 22.61
C LYS A 78 -11.50 -7.92 23.30
N ILE A 79 -11.73 -7.92 24.60
CA ILE A 79 -12.07 -9.15 25.34
C ILE A 79 -13.47 -9.58 24.90
N ARG A 80 -13.58 -10.74 24.25
CA ARG A 80 -14.87 -11.42 24.06
C ARG A 80 -15.10 -12.34 25.24
N LEU A 81 -16.09 -12.02 26.08
CA LEU A 81 -16.54 -12.93 27.13
C LEU A 81 -17.33 -14.09 26.48
N PRO A 82 -17.07 -15.35 26.85
CA PRO A 82 -17.93 -16.46 26.46
C PRO A 82 -19.34 -16.27 27.06
N ARG A 83 -20.36 -16.74 26.32
CA ARG A 83 -21.77 -16.73 26.78
C ARG A 83 -21.97 -17.68 27.95
#